data_AF-A0A7C7GZ40-F1
#
_entry.id   AF-A0A7C7GZ40-F1
#
_cell.length_a   1.000
_cell.length_b   1.000
_cell.length_c   1.000
_cell.angle_alpha   90.00
_cell.angle_beta   90.00
_cell.angle_gamma   90.00
#
_symmetry.space_group_name_H-M   'P 1'
#
loop_
_entity.id
_entity.type
_entity.pdbx_description
1 polymer ?
#
loop_
_entity_poly.entity_id
_entity_poly.type
_entity_poly.pdbx_seq_one_letter_code
_entity_poly.pdbx_strand_id
1 'polypeptide(L)'
;MKNSKLKSLSSLVILAVLASGCGLGKMLKKYDDVKYTVTPDILEVHGGKVPVKITATVPAKYFIKKASATFTPVLKWEGGETTLKSITVLGELAEGEGQRIGFTSGGNFSYVDTTDYQKVMKTSELFAKVGLAKGSKTAELPDRLLTQGCIITSTRVGNDEDILIGADKYEKVTVVKKQAEIYYPIQSAVIPSKEMRSESTKALKEFIAQKWNTANVSITAWASPDGPEDLNDRISGDRTTSAFKYVQRELKRMKLEGADNDDLYTKISKGEYWDGFNELVGASSIEDKQLILDIVNRHTDFAKREQEIKNLAVVYLTLAEDILPLLRKADIVVGLYEPKKTDAEIDSLAMAKPDSLDAEELLYAATKTEDWEKKLKIYTSASTVYADDWRGYNNVACVYMNQGKLDEAKAWLDKAAAKQATAEVLSNQGVIAVWEGDFEAARSAYEDASTAGGNLSNNLGILHLRTGDYTTALEYFGTNCSYNSALTNLLSGANEKAKAQGDCAEKSAATSYLQAIIAARLDDAGTMSAKLKEAVSGDASYRKDALSDLEFKNYWESSDFKTAVQ
;
A
#
# COMPACT_ATOMS: atom_id res chain seq x y z
N MET A 1 -30.37 -10.06 34.67
CA MET A 1 -29.32 -10.08 35.73
C MET A 1 -29.17 -8.66 36.28
N LYS A 2 -28.94 -8.53 37.59
CA LYS A 2 -29.05 -7.28 38.38
C LYS A 2 -28.31 -6.09 37.73
N ASN A 3 -29.07 -5.06 37.39
CA ASN A 3 -28.63 -3.76 36.87
C ASN A 3 -27.50 -3.16 37.71
N SER A 4 -26.28 -3.08 37.18
CA SER A 4 -25.37 -2.02 37.58
C SER A 4 -25.82 -0.75 36.86
N LYS A 5 -26.73 0.01 37.50
CA LYS A 5 -26.86 1.43 37.16
C LYS A 5 -25.43 1.99 37.15
N LEU A 6 -24.96 2.56 36.04
CA LEU A 6 -23.82 3.49 36.10
C LEU A 6 -24.25 4.54 37.12
N LYS A 7 -23.77 4.38 38.35
CA LYS A 7 -23.97 5.37 39.41
C LYS A 7 -23.12 6.54 38.92
N SER A 8 -23.77 7.61 38.48
CA SER A 8 -23.12 8.90 38.35
C SER A 8 -22.20 9.10 39.56
N LEU A 9 -20.96 9.54 39.33
CA LEU A 9 -19.94 9.76 40.36
C LEU A 9 -20.27 10.99 41.24
N SER A 10 -21.56 11.31 41.41
CA SER A 10 -22.08 12.41 42.18
C SER A 10 -22.01 12.13 43.69
N SER A 11 -20.79 12.00 44.22
CA SER A 11 -20.49 12.27 45.62
C SER A 11 -20.33 13.78 45.79
N LEU A 12 -21.45 14.47 46.07
CA LEU A 12 -21.44 15.84 46.59
C LEU A 12 -20.77 15.84 47.96
N VAL A 13 -19.52 16.29 48.04
CA VAL A 13 -18.91 16.72 49.31
C VAL A 13 -19.04 18.24 49.37
N ILE A 14 -20.10 18.72 50.03
CA ILE A 14 -20.29 20.15 50.30
C ILE A 14 -19.41 20.52 51.49
N LEU A 15 -18.19 21.01 51.25
CA LEU A 15 -17.44 21.72 52.27
C LEU A 15 -17.71 23.23 52.14
N ALA A 16 -18.88 23.67 52.60
CA ALA A 16 -19.26 25.07 52.62
C ALA A 16 -18.58 25.77 53.82
N VAL A 17 -17.40 26.37 53.60
CA VAL A 17 -16.88 27.38 54.53
C VAL A 17 -17.66 28.68 54.31
N LEU A 18 -18.78 28.81 55.03
CA LEU A 18 -19.63 30.00 55.01
C LEU A 18 -18.95 31.13 55.81
N ALA A 19 -18.15 31.96 55.13
CA ALA A 19 -17.89 33.31 55.61
C ALA A 19 -19.11 34.20 55.30
N SER A 20 -20.08 34.20 56.21
CA SER A 20 -21.25 35.08 56.19
C SER A 20 -20.84 36.55 56.10
N GLY A 21 -21.11 37.18 54.95
CA GLY A 21 -21.06 38.64 54.81
C GLY A 21 -20.15 39.19 53.70
N CYS A 22 -20.45 38.93 52.44
CA CYS A 22 -20.13 39.80 51.29
C CYS A 22 -20.64 39.18 49.98
N GLY A 23 -20.67 39.99 48.92
CA GLY A 23 -21.22 39.66 47.60
C GLY A 23 -21.05 38.21 47.07
N LEU A 24 -19.94 37.50 47.33
CA LEU A 24 -19.70 36.13 46.85
C LEU A 24 -20.83 35.15 47.20
N GLY A 25 -21.50 35.31 48.35
CA GLY A 25 -22.65 34.48 48.71
C GLY A 25 -23.84 34.60 47.75
N LYS A 26 -23.98 35.72 47.03
CA LYS A 26 -24.99 35.87 45.95
C LYS A 26 -24.60 35.07 44.71
N MET A 27 -23.31 35.03 44.35
CA MET A 27 -22.82 34.21 43.23
C MET A 27 -22.98 32.72 43.55
N LEU A 28 -22.69 32.32 44.79
CA LEU A 28 -22.92 30.95 45.27
C LEU A 28 -24.40 30.55 45.21
N LYS A 29 -25.33 31.43 45.61
CA LYS A 29 -26.78 31.12 45.56
C LYS A 29 -27.37 31.05 44.15
N LYS A 30 -26.67 31.59 43.15
CA LYS A 30 -27.15 31.73 41.76
C LYS A 30 -26.25 31.02 40.76
N TYR A 31 -25.38 30.13 41.22
CA TYR A 31 -24.38 29.49 40.35
C TYR A 31 -25.01 28.64 39.23
N ASP A 32 -26.22 28.11 39.46
CA ASP A 32 -27.02 27.40 38.44
C ASP A 32 -27.54 28.31 37.30
N ASP A 33 -27.52 29.63 37.50
CA ASP A 33 -27.91 30.61 36.48
C ASP A 33 -26.86 30.72 35.37
N VAL A 34 -25.58 30.41 35.66
CA VAL A 34 -24.53 30.29 34.62
C VAL A 34 -24.88 29.09 33.74
N LYS A 35 -24.81 29.23 32.42
CA LYS A 35 -25.05 28.13 31.48
C LYS A 35 -23.74 27.72 30.82
N TYR A 36 -23.48 26.42 30.75
CA TYR A 36 -22.31 25.87 30.09
C TYR A 36 -22.78 25.04 28.90
N THR A 37 -22.08 25.17 27.79
CA THR A 37 -22.20 24.28 26.62
C THR A 37 -20.84 23.68 26.32
N VAL A 38 -20.80 22.40 26.01
CA VAL A 38 -19.58 21.68 25.58
C VAL A 38 -19.73 21.37 24.10
N THR A 39 -18.67 21.42 23.33
CA THR A 39 -18.70 21.10 21.90
C THR A 39 -17.54 20.17 21.54
N PRO A 40 -17.80 18.93 21.08
CA PRO A 40 -19.11 18.27 20.95
C PRO A 40 -19.84 18.06 22.29
N ASP A 41 -21.15 17.75 22.23
CA ASP A 41 -22.01 17.59 23.42
C ASP A 41 -21.57 16.42 24.30
N ILE A 42 -20.89 15.42 23.75
CA ILE A 42 -20.18 14.35 24.48
C ILE A 42 -18.72 14.43 24.04
N LEU A 43 -17.77 14.33 24.95
CA LEU A 43 -16.36 14.38 24.57
C LEU A 43 -15.97 13.20 23.68
N GLU A 44 -15.13 13.45 22.68
CA GLU A 44 -14.66 12.45 21.73
C GLU A 44 -13.13 12.36 21.78
N VAL A 45 -12.58 11.17 21.61
CA VAL A 45 -11.14 10.98 21.45
C VAL A 45 -10.77 11.21 19.99
N HIS A 46 -9.68 11.93 19.72
CA HIS A 46 -9.10 12.09 18.39
C HIS A 46 -7.57 12.09 18.48
N GLY A 47 -6.90 11.25 17.69
CA GLY A 47 -5.43 11.21 17.67
C GLY A 47 -4.79 10.92 19.04
N GLY A 48 -5.45 10.11 19.88
CA GLY A 48 -5.01 9.85 21.26
C GLY A 48 -5.24 11.00 22.24
N LYS A 49 -5.98 12.04 21.87
CA LYS A 49 -6.26 13.21 22.70
C LYS A 49 -7.76 13.44 22.89
N VAL A 50 -8.12 14.10 23.98
CA VAL A 50 -9.49 14.53 24.30
C VAL A 50 -9.55 16.05 24.19
N PRO A 51 -9.91 16.62 23.02
CA PRO A 51 -10.16 18.05 22.89
C PRO A 51 -11.37 18.47 23.72
N VAL A 52 -11.25 19.56 24.45
CA VAL A 52 -12.31 20.13 25.28
C VAL A 52 -12.57 21.56 24.85
N LYS A 53 -13.81 21.85 24.43
CA LYS A 53 -14.28 23.21 24.18
C LYS A 53 -15.52 23.49 25.01
N ILE A 54 -15.44 24.47 25.90
CA ILE A 54 -16.53 24.87 26.79
C ILE A 54 -16.85 26.33 26.54
N THR A 55 -18.14 26.66 26.40
CA THR A 55 -18.62 28.04 26.42
C THR A 55 -19.49 28.25 27.63
N ALA A 56 -19.17 29.26 28.43
CA ALA A 56 -19.95 29.64 29.59
C ALA A 56 -20.66 30.97 29.33
N THR A 57 -21.98 30.99 29.52
CA THR A 57 -22.83 32.17 29.45
C THR A 57 -23.17 32.61 30.88
N VAL A 58 -22.68 33.78 31.24
CA VAL A 58 -22.85 34.38 32.55
C VAL A 58 -23.95 35.43 32.50
N PRO A 59 -25.05 35.28 33.26
CA PRO A 59 -26.19 36.20 33.17
C PRO A 59 -25.90 37.57 33.77
N ALA A 60 -26.68 38.55 33.34
CA ALA A 60 -26.70 39.88 33.93
C ALA A 60 -26.91 39.81 35.45
N LYS A 61 -26.22 40.70 36.17
CA LYS A 61 -26.24 40.86 37.64
C LYS A 61 -25.70 39.67 38.43
N TYR A 62 -25.01 38.72 37.77
CA TYR A 62 -24.32 37.60 38.43
C TYR A 62 -22.90 37.96 38.85
N PHE A 63 -22.03 38.30 37.89
CA PHE A 63 -20.58 38.41 38.13
C PHE A 63 -20.22 39.72 38.84
N ILE A 64 -19.78 39.63 40.10
CA ILE A 64 -19.56 40.80 40.93
C ILE A 64 -18.37 41.62 40.43
N LYS A 65 -18.56 42.94 40.32
CA LYS A 65 -17.59 43.87 39.73
C LYS A 65 -16.14 43.68 40.19
N LYS A 66 -15.90 43.47 41.49
CA LYS A 66 -14.55 43.31 42.08
C LYS A 66 -14.17 41.86 42.42
N ALA A 67 -14.94 40.87 41.94
CA ALA A 67 -14.64 39.46 42.17
C ALA A 67 -13.81 38.88 41.02
N SER A 68 -13.14 37.78 41.27
CA SER A 68 -12.54 36.90 40.28
C SER A 68 -13.06 35.47 40.46
N ALA A 69 -13.00 34.68 39.40
CA ALA A 69 -13.33 33.27 39.38
C ALA A 69 -12.23 32.50 38.65
N THR A 70 -11.68 31.47 39.28
CA THR A 70 -10.77 30.51 38.68
C THR A 70 -11.59 29.33 38.20
N PHE A 71 -11.76 29.22 36.88
CA PHE A 71 -12.50 28.13 36.24
C PHE A 71 -11.52 27.01 35.86
N THR A 72 -11.76 25.82 36.41
CA THR A 72 -10.90 24.64 36.24
C THR A 72 -11.74 23.46 35.79
N PRO A 73 -11.66 23.06 34.51
CA PRO A 73 -12.26 21.82 34.05
C PRO A 73 -11.53 20.61 34.62
N VAL A 74 -12.30 19.60 35.03
CA VAL A 74 -11.78 18.36 35.61
C VAL A 74 -12.47 17.18 34.96
N LEU A 75 -11.70 16.29 34.34
CA LEU A 75 -12.20 15.00 33.87
C LEU A 75 -12.14 14.01 35.04
N LYS A 76 -13.28 13.42 35.41
CA LYS A 76 -13.36 12.47 36.53
C LYS A 76 -13.84 11.10 36.04
N TRP A 77 -13.33 10.03 36.64
CA TRP A 77 -13.79 8.66 36.42
C TRP A 77 -13.70 7.88 37.74
N GLU A 78 -14.15 6.63 37.73
CA GLU A 78 -14.07 5.80 38.93
C GLU A 78 -12.59 5.53 39.27
N GLY A 79 -12.15 6.04 40.43
CA GLY A 79 -10.79 5.85 40.92
C GLY A 79 -9.77 6.93 40.54
N GLY A 80 -10.16 8.00 39.84
CA GLY A 80 -9.23 9.10 39.53
C GLY A 80 -9.84 10.32 38.84
N GLU A 81 -9.01 11.36 38.71
CA GLU A 81 -9.33 12.57 37.96
C GLU A 81 -8.09 13.18 37.30
N THR A 82 -8.29 13.88 36.18
CA THR A 82 -7.29 14.73 35.53
C THR A 82 -7.81 16.16 35.53
N THR A 83 -7.00 17.07 36.07
CA THR A 83 -7.28 18.51 36.03
C THR A 83 -6.71 19.10 34.73
N LEU A 84 -7.55 19.83 33.99
CA LEU A 84 -7.10 20.61 32.83
C LEU A 84 -6.63 22.00 33.27
N LYS A 85 -6.01 22.77 32.38
CA LYS A 85 -5.48 24.10 32.72
C LYS A 85 -6.61 25.00 33.20
N SER A 86 -6.38 25.76 34.26
CA SER A 86 -7.35 26.73 34.76
C SER A 86 -7.29 28.05 33.97
N ILE A 87 -8.41 28.75 33.88
CA ILE A 87 -8.46 30.15 33.42
C ILE A 87 -9.02 31.06 34.51
N THR A 88 -8.66 32.34 34.45
CA THR A 88 -9.19 33.37 35.33
C THR A 88 -10.23 34.21 34.61
N VAL A 89 -11.41 34.34 35.22
CA VAL A 89 -12.49 35.23 34.79
C VAL A 89 -12.64 36.33 35.84
N LEU A 90 -12.75 37.58 35.40
CA LEU A 90 -12.70 38.77 36.23
C LEU A 90 -13.98 39.58 36.13
N GLY A 91 -14.37 40.22 37.23
CA GLY A 91 -15.37 41.28 37.19
C GLY A 91 -14.79 42.55 36.55
N GLU A 92 -15.67 43.41 36.05
CA GLU A 92 -15.30 44.65 35.36
C GLU A 92 -14.37 45.61 36.14
N LEU A 93 -14.31 45.50 37.48
CA LEU A 93 -13.46 46.28 38.39
C LEU A 93 -12.47 45.43 39.20
N ALA A 94 -12.27 44.15 38.86
CA ALA A 94 -11.29 43.28 39.51
C ALA A 94 -9.88 43.49 38.93
N GLU A 95 -8.88 43.41 39.79
CA GLU A 95 -7.45 43.49 39.42
C GLU A 95 -6.93 42.14 38.91
N GLY A 96 -5.89 42.19 38.07
CA GLY A 96 -5.25 41.00 37.48
C GLY A 96 -5.56 40.79 36.00
N GLU A 97 -4.99 39.70 35.45
CA GLU A 97 -5.19 39.25 34.08
C GLU A 97 -6.25 38.16 33.98
N GLY A 98 -7.09 38.22 32.95
CA GLY A 98 -8.18 37.27 32.73
C GLY A 98 -9.32 37.86 31.92
N GLN A 99 -10.27 37.02 31.54
CA GLN A 99 -11.42 37.44 30.75
C GLN A 99 -12.43 38.22 31.60
N ARG A 100 -12.85 39.41 31.15
CA ARG A 100 -13.77 40.27 31.92
C ARG A 100 -15.24 39.99 31.62
N ILE A 101 -16.05 39.93 32.66
CA ILE A 101 -17.52 39.82 32.60
C ILE A 101 -18.15 41.04 33.27
N GLY A 102 -19.06 41.70 32.54
CA GLY A 102 -19.77 42.88 33.03
C GLY A 102 -20.84 42.51 34.04
N PHE A 103 -20.98 43.29 35.12
CA PHE A 103 -22.03 43.02 36.11
C PHE A 103 -23.41 43.30 35.54
N THR A 104 -23.61 44.40 34.80
CA THR A 104 -24.94 44.77 34.28
C THR A 104 -25.32 43.99 33.04
N SER A 105 -24.37 43.75 32.13
CA SER A 105 -24.59 43.07 30.86
C SER A 105 -24.54 41.55 30.95
N GLY A 106 -23.86 41.00 31.96
CA GLY A 106 -23.38 39.62 31.89
C GLY A 106 -22.29 39.49 30.82
N GLY A 107 -22.13 38.29 30.28
CA GLY A 107 -21.20 38.03 29.19
C GLY A 107 -21.02 36.55 28.91
N ASN A 108 -20.04 36.22 28.07
CA ASN A 108 -19.61 34.85 27.82
C ASN A 108 -18.10 34.73 28.03
N PHE A 109 -17.64 33.51 28.28
CA PHE A 109 -16.24 33.13 28.15
C PHE A 109 -16.12 31.76 27.47
N SER A 110 -15.03 31.58 26.75
CA SER A 110 -14.72 30.33 26.06
C SER A 110 -13.44 29.73 26.62
N TYR A 111 -13.43 28.43 26.70
CA TYR A 111 -12.32 27.62 27.16
C TYR A 111 -12.01 26.57 26.11
N VAL A 112 -10.74 26.44 25.75
CA VAL A 112 -10.23 25.39 24.86
C VAL A 112 -8.98 24.82 25.49
N ASP A 113 -8.94 23.51 25.65
CA ASP A 113 -7.75 22.78 26.08
C ASP A 113 -7.80 21.35 25.51
N THR A 114 -6.74 20.60 25.71
CA THR A 114 -6.65 19.19 25.30
C THR A 114 -5.86 18.40 26.33
N THR A 115 -6.17 17.12 26.48
CA THR A 115 -5.44 16.21 27.35
C THR A 115 -5.25 14.86 26.67
N ASP A 116 -4.20 14.13 27.04
CA ASP A 116 -3.94 12.81 26.49
C ASP A 116 -4.98 11.82 27.01
N TYR A 117 -5.53 11.01 26.10
CA TYR A 117 -6.51 10.00 26.43
C TYR A 117 -5.85 8.84 27.19
N GLN A 118 -6.50 8.40 28.26
CA GLN A 118 -6.16 7.18 28.97
C GLN A 118 -7.35 6.23 28.92
N LYS A 119 -7.12 4.93 28.84
CA LYS A 119 -8.19 3.92 28.71
C LYS A 119 -9.28 4.00 29.79
N VAL A 120 -8.91 4.45 31.00
CA VAL A 120 -9.84 4.66 32.13
C VAL A 120 -10.82 5.82 31.89
N MET A 121 -10.50 6.75 30.98
CA MET A 121 -11.36 7.89 30.63
C MET A 121 -12.56 7.50 29.76
N LYS A 122 -12.67 6.23 29.30
CA LYS A 122 -13.85 5.74 28.55
C LYS A 122 -15.17 6.02 29.27
N THR A 123 -15.18 5.98 30.60
CA THR A 123 -16.37 6.20 31.44
C THR A 123 -16.26 7.47 32.27
N SER A 124 -15.68 8.52 31.70
CA SER A 124 -15.42 9.78 32.39
C SER A 124 -16.61 10.76 32.33
N GLU A 125 -16.56 11.74 33.21
CA GLU A 125 -17.50 12.86 33.28
C GLU A 125 -16.67 14.15 33.40
N LEU A 126 -17.00 15.17 32.61
CA LEU A 126 -16.34 16.48 32.66
C LEU A 126 -17.07 17.38 33.65
N PHE A 127 -16.35 17.92 34.63
CA PHE A 127 -16.86 18.84 35.62
C PHE A 127 -16.22 20.23 35.50
N ALA A 128 -16.97 21.26 35.86
CA ALA A 128 -16.44 22.58 36.17
C ALA A 128 -16.23 22.70 37.68
N LYS A 129 -14.98 22.97 38.09
CA LYS A 129 -14.61 23.40 39.43
C LYS A 129 -14.30 24.89 39.40
N VAL A 130 -14.96 25.67 40.25
CA VAL A 130 -14.87 27.13 40.21
C VAL A 130 -14.59 27.71 41.58
N GLY A 131 -13.38 28.22 41.76
CA GLY A 131 -12.99 29.01 42.91
C GLY A 131 -13.31 30.48 42.70
N LEU A 132 -13.87 31.15 43.70
CA LEU A 132 -14.20 32.57 43.69
C LEU A 132 -13.31 33.32 44.66
N ALA A 133 -12.90 34.53 44.30
CA ALA A 133 -12.19 35.44 45.18
C ALA A 133 -12.71 36.89 45.07
N LYS A 134 -12.61 37.65 46.15
CA LYS A 134 -12.87 39.10 46.19
C LYS A 134 -12.01 39.73 47.29
N GLY A 135 -10.86 40.30 46.93
CA GLY A 135 -9.84 40.66 47.90
C GLY A 135 -9.33 39.40 48.62
N SER A 136 -9.24 39.43 49.96
CA SER A 136 -8.83 38.28 50.77
C SER A 136 -9.93 37.22 50.99
N LYS A 137 -11.17 37.48 50.56
CA LYS A 137 -12.29 36.54 50.74
C LYS A 137 -12.32 35.55 49.57
N THR A 138 -12.42 34.26 49.88
CA THR A 138 -12.56 33.18 48.90
C THR A 138 -13.81 32.34 49.17
N ALA A 139 -14.28 31.62 48.15
CA ALA A 139 -15.34 30.62 48.23
C ALA A 139 -15.21 29.64 47.07
N GLU A 140 -15.66 28.40 47.23
CA GLU A 140 -15.75 27.43 46.12
C GLU A 140 -17.21 27.22 45.73
N LEU A 141 -17.48 27.14 44.43
CA LEU A 141 -18.78 26.68 43.93
C LEU A 141 -18.83 25.15 43.97
N PRO A 142 -20.03 24.54 44.13
CA PRO A 142 -20.18 23.10 43.96
C PRO A 142 -19.71 22.66 42.57
N ASP A 143 -19.04 21.52 42.50
CA ASP A 143 -18.63 20.91 41.23
C ASP A 143 -19.85 20.69 40.35
N ARG A 144 -19.75 21.13 39.10
CA ARG A 144 -20.86 21.07 38.15
C ARG A 144 -20.54 20.13 37.01
N LEU A 145 -21.31 19.05 36.87
CA LEU A 145 -21.26 18.18 35.70
C LEU A 145 -21.59 19.01 34.45
N LEU A 146 -20.69 18.98 33.47
CA LEU A 146 -20.84 19.65 32.18
C LEU A 146 -21.31 18.67 31.12
N THR A 147 -20.63 17.53 30.99
CA THR A 147 -21.01 16.45 30.07
C THR A 147 -20.37 15.11 30.44
N GLN A 148 -20.76 14.05 29.73
CA GLN A 148 -20.12 12.73 29.74
C GLN A 148 -18.93 12.68 28.77
N GLY A 149 -18.01 11.74 29.01
CA GLY A 149 -16.93 11.39 28.10
C GLY A 149 -16.48 9.93 28.28
N CYS A 150 -15.66 9.37 27.40
CA CYS A 150 -15.37 9.83 26.05
C CYS A 150 -15.94 8.80 25.05
N ILE A 151 -16.45 9.26 23.92
CA ILE A 151 -16.63 8.40 22.74
C ILE A 151 -15.22 8.04 22.25
N ILE A 152 -14.93 6.75 22.16
CA ILE A 152 -13.58 6.20 21.89
C ILE A 152 -13.47 5.56 20.51
N THR A 153 -14.40 5.84 19.61
CA THR A 153 -14.48 5.22 18.27
C THR A 153 -13.17 5.35 17.50
N SER A 154 -12.45 6.47 17.65
CA SER A 154 -11.14 6.69 17.02
C SER A 154 -10.03 5.78 17.52
N THR A 155 -10.20 5.09 18.65
CA THR A 155 -9.21 4.14 19.16
C THR A 155 -9.37 2.75 18.55
N ARG A 156 -10.39 2.54 17.70
CA ARG A 156 -10.68 1.25 17.05
C ARG A 156 -9.89 1.01 15.77
N VAL A 157 -8.83 1.77 15.51
CA VAL A 157 -8.00 1.61 14.30
C VAL A 157 -7.48 0.17 14.20
N GLY A 158 -7.74 -0.48 13.06
CA GLY A 158 -7.25 -1.82 12.77
C GLY A 158 -5.74 -1.81 12.48
N ASN A 159 -5.05 -2.89 12.84
CA ASN A 159 -3.66 -3.13 12.48
C ASN A 159 -3.60 -3.89 11.14
N ASP A 160 -4.14 -3.29 10.08
CA ASP A 160 -4.24 -3.85 8.72
C ASP A 160 -3.30 -3.12 7.75
N GLU A 161 -2.20 -2.55 8.25
CA GLU A 161 -1.11 -2.02 7.44
C GLU A 161 -0.54 -3.12 6.53
N ASP A 162 -0.17 -2.75 5.30
CA ASP A 162 0.43 -3.65 4.32
C ASP A 162 1.84 -4.05 4.78
N ILE A 163 2.01 -5.33 5.10
CA ILE A 163 3.30 -5.95 5.34
C ILE A 163 3.90 -6.37 3.99
N LEU A 164 5.01 -5.76 3.62
CA LEU A 164 5.58 -5.90 2.29
C LEU A 164 6.65 -7.01 2.27
N ILE A 165 6.40 -8.07 1.51
CA ILE A 165 7.40 -9.11 1.26
C ILE A 165 8.33 -8.70 0.12
N GLY A 166 9.60 -9.09 0.22
CA GLY A 166 10.51 -9.12 -0.91
C GLY A 166 10.14 -10.30 -1.81
N ALA A 167 9.42 -10.01 -2.89
CA ALA A 167 8.92 -11.04 -3.80
C ALA A 167 10.03 -11.79 -4.53
N ASP A 168 9.74 -13.03 -4.90
CA ASP A 168 10.52 -13.75 -5.89
C ASP A 168 10.30 -13.17 -7.30
N LYS A 169 11.22 -13.50 -8.19
CA LYS A 169 11.18 -13.23 -9.63
C LYS A 169 11.19 -14.53 -10.41
N TYR A 170 10.63 -15.61 -9.84
CA TYR A 170 10.71 -16.93 -10.43
C TYR A 170 9.81 -17.04 -11.66
N GLU A 171 10.43 -17.34 -12.80
CA GLU A 171 9.72 -17.62 -14.04
C GLU A 171 9.50 -19.12 -14.22
N LYS A 172 8.23 -19.55 -14.25
CA LYS A 172 7.87 -20.95 -14.51
C LYS A 172 8.30 -21.44 -15.89
N VAL A 173 8.40 -20.53 -16.86
CA VAL A 173 8.71 -20.85 -18.25
C VAL A 173 9.65 -19.79 -18.78
N THR A 174 10.86 -20.21 -19.13
CA THR A 174 11.86 -19.35 -19.76
C THR A 174 12.19 -19.90 -21.14
N VAL A 175 12.12 -19.05 -22.17
CA VAL A 175 12.48 -19.41 -23.54
C VAL A 175 13.83 -18.76 -23.89
N VAL A 176 14.86 -19.58 -24.02
CA VAL A 176 16.18 -19.14 -24.48
C VAL A 176 16.24 -19.25 -25.99
N LYS A 177 16.86 -18.28 -26.67
CA LYS A 177 16.91 -18.21 -28.14
C LYS A 177 18.34 -18.23 -28.67
N LYS A 178 18.54 -18.86 -29.82
CA LYS A 178 19.79 -18.80 -30.58
C LYS A 178 19.51 -18.55 -32.06
N GLN A 179 20.24 -17.59 -32.63
CA GLN A 179 20.19 -17.26 -34.05
C GLN A 179 21.37 -17.89 -34.80
N ALA A 180 21.10 -18.33 -36.03
CA ALA A 180 22.11 -18.63 -37.04
C ALA A 180 21.72 -17.99 -38.38
N GLU A 181 22.71 -17.41 -39.03
CA GLU A 181 22.65 -16.93 -40.40
C GLU A 181 23.25 -17.98 -41.36
N ILE A 182 22.63 -18.11 -42.54
CA ILE A 182 23.09 -18.96 -43.65
C ILE A 182 23.14 -18.09 -44.90
N TYR A 183 24.29 -18.04 -45.57
CA TYR A 183 24.43 -17.33 -46.85
C TYR A 183 24.25 -18.25 -48.05
N TYR A 184 23.89 -17.67 -49.20
CA TYR A 184 23.54 -18.40 -50.41
C TYR A 184 24.30 -17.88 -51.63
N PRO A 185 24.62 -18.75 -52.60
CA PRO A 185 25.10 -18.32 -53.90
C PRO A 185 24.06 -17.46 -54.64
N ILE A 186 24.53 -16.68 -55.62
CA ILE A 186 23.66 -15.90 -56.50
C ILE A 186 22.58 -16.78 -57.13
N GLN A 187 21.34 -16.29 -57.12
CA GLN A 187 20.17 -16.96 -57.73
C GLN A 187 19.95 -18.43 -57.32
N SER A 188 20.45 -18.82 -56.14
CA SER A 188 20.33 -20.18 -55.63
C SER A 188 19.72 -20.22 -54.23
N ALA A 189 18.95 -21.28 -53.97
CA ALA A 189 18.45 -21.65 -52.64
C ALA A 189 19.14 -22.89 -52.06
N VAL A 190 20.19 -23.40 -52.72
CA VAL A 190 20.99 -24.52 -52.23
C VAL A 190 21.95 -24.00 -51.16
N ILE A 191 21.81 -24.51 -49.93
CA ILE A 191 22.71 -24.18 -48.83
C ILE A 191 24.09 -24.77 -49.12
N PRO A 192 25.16 -23.96 -49.23
CA PRO A 192 26.51 -24.47 -49.44
C PRO A 192 26.99 -25.32 -48.25
N SER A 193 27.78 -26.36 -48.51
CA SER A 193 28.32 -27.21 -47.42
C SER A 193 29.19 -26.45 -46.42
N LYS A 194 29.83 -25.34 -46.84
CA LYS A 194 30.60 -24.46 -45.95
C LYS A 194 29.68 -23.74 -44.95
N GLU A 195 28.49 -23.33 -45.38
CA GLU A 195 27.52 -22.64 -44.53
C GLU A 195 26.87 -23.59 -43.54
N MET A 196 26.67 -24.86 -43.91
CA MET A 196 26.24 -25.90 -42.97
C MET A 196 27.29 -26.19 -41.86
N ARG A 197 28.52 -25.67 -41.99
CA ARG A 197 29.64 -25.83 -41.06
C ARG A 197 30.20 -24.48 -40.59
N SER A 198 29.48 -23.38 -40.84
CA SER A 198 29.86 -22.05 -40.36
C SER A 198 29.82 -22.00 -38.83
N GLU A 199 30.52 -21.04 -38.23
CA GLU A 199 30.47 -20.82 -36.78
C GLU A 199 29.04 -20.54 -36.30
N SER A 200 28.28 -19.78 -37.08
CA SER A 200 26.85 -19.51 -36.88
C SER A 200 26.02 -20.80 -36.77
N THR A 201 26.13 -21.71 -37.73
CA THR A 201 25.34 -22.96 -37.70
C THR A 201 25.88 -23.98 -36.70
N LYS A 202 27.19 -23.97 -36.38
CA LYS A 202 27.76 -24.77 -35.28
C LYS A 202 27.17 -24.34 -33.94
N ALA A 203 27.16 -23.04 -33.65
CA ALA A 203 26.62 -22.50 -32.41
C ALA A 203 25.13 -22.81 -32.24
N LEU A 204 24.35 -22.79 -33.33
CA LEU A 204 22.95 -23.23 -33.29
C LEU A 204 22.81 -24.73 -33.02
N LYS A 205 23.64 -25.58 -33.61
CA LYS A 205 23.61 -27.04 -33.34
C LYS A 205 24.00 -27.36 -31.90
N GLU A 206 25.00 -26.67 -31.34
CA GLU A 206 25.39 -26.79 -29.94
C GLU A 206 24.23 -26.38 -29.03
N PHE A 207 23.56 -25.28 -29.36
CA PHE A 207 22.36 -24.84 -28.63
C PHE A 207 21.22 -25.87 -28.69
N ILE A 208 20.94 -26.44 -29.87
CA ILE A 208 19.96 -27.53 -30.05
C ILE A 208 20.40 -28.81 -29.31
N ALA A 209 21.71 -29.07 -29.19
CA ALA A 209 22.25 -30.25 -28.52
C ALA A 209 21.99 -30.28 -27.01
N GLN A 210 21.48 -29.19 -26.42
CA GLN A 210 20.93 -29.18 -25.07
C GLN A 210 19.69 -30.07 -24.91
N LYS A 211 19.02 -30.41 -26.03
CA LYS A 211 17.85 -31.32 -26.09
C LYS A 211 16.68 -30.88 -25.23
N TRP A 212 16.53 -29.57 -25.08
CA TRP A 212 15.38 -28.95 -24.47
C TRP A 212 14.18 -28.95 -25.42
N ASN A 213 12.97 -28.81 -24.87
CA ASN A 213 11.76 -28.81 -25.68
C ASN A 213 11.70 -27.58 -26.59
N THR A 214 11.30 -27.78 -27.85
CA THR A 214 11.24 -26.68 -28.82
C THR A 214 10.08 -25.76 -28.48
N ALA A 215 10.36 -24.47 -28.29
CA ALA A 215 9.34 -23.46 -28.04
C ALA A 215 8.85 -22.80 -29.33
N ASN A 216 9.77 -22.46 -30.23
CA ASN A 216 9.46 -21.90 -31.54
C ASN A 216 10.69 -21.94 -32.45
N VAL A 217 10.46 -21.88 -33.76
CA VAL A 217 11.49 -21.71 -34.77
C VAL A 217 11.03 -20.64 -35.75
N SER A 218 11.81 -19.57 -35.90
CA SER A 218 11.58 -18.55 -36.91
C SER A 218 12.61 -18.68 -38.02
N ILE A 219 12.15 -18.66 -39.26
CA ILE A 219 12.98 -18.62 -40.45
C ILE A 219 12.57 -17.40 -41.26
N THR A 220 13.50 -16.48 -41.47
CA THR A 220 13.32 -15.36 -42.41
C THR A 220 14.40 -15.43 -43.47
N ALA A 221 14.04 -15.40 -44.74
CA ALA A 221 15.01 -15.39 -45.82
C ALA A 221 14.79 -14.23 -46.79
N TRP A 222 15.86 -13.90 -47.50
CA TRP A 222 15.89 -12.81 -48.46
C TRP A 222 16.67 -13.16 -49.72
N ALA A 223 16.45 -12.34 -50.74
CA ALA A 223 17.25 -12.22 -51.95
C ALA A 223 18.06 -10.91 -51.95
N SER A 224 19.11 -10.88 -52.76
CA SER A 224 19.83 -9.65 -53.10
C SER A 224 19.20 -9.01 -54.35
N PRO A 225 19.22 -7.68 -54.50
CA PRO A 225 18.66 -6.97 -55.65
C PRO A 225 19.56 -7.06 -56.89
N ASP A 226 19.80 -8.28 -57.38
CA ASP A 226 20.72 -8.56 -58.50
C ASP A 226 19.99 -9.02 -59.78
N GLY A 227 18.73 -9.40 -59.65
CA GLY A 227 17.88 -9.89 -60.74
C GLY A 227 16.44 -9.41 -60.60
N PRO A 228 15.57 -9.75 -61.55
CA PRO A 228 14.17 -9.30 -61.55
C PRO A 228 13.45 -9.59 -60.23
N GLU A 229 12.56 -8.68 -59.81
CA GLU A 229 11.79 -8.76 -58.56
C GLU A 229 11.06 -10.11 -58.39
N ASP A 230 10.39 -10.60 -59.45
CA ASP A 230 9.66 -11.87 -59.45
C ASP A 230 10.57 -13.09 -59.23
N LEU A 231 11.80 -13.01 -59.75
CA LEU A 231 12.85 -14.00 -59.52
C LEU A 231 13.34 -13.95 -58.07
N ASN A 232 13.58 -12.76 -57.53
CA ASN A 232 14.08 -12.55 -56.17
C ASN A 232 13.06 -12.97 -55.10
N ASP A 233 11.78 -12.67 -55.32
CA ASP A 233 10.68 -13.12 -54.47
C ASP A 233 10.60 -14.65 -54.42
N ARG A 234 10.70 -15.30 -55.58
CA ARG A 234 10.74 -16.78 -55.66
C ARG A 234 11.96 -17.34 -54.95
N ILE A 235 13.16 -16.80 -55.17
CA ILE A 235 14.40 -17.26 -54.53
C ILE A 235 14.31 -17.12 -53.01
N SER A 236 13.79 -16.00 -52.52
CA SER A 236 13.58 -15.77 -51.09
C SER A 236 12.64 -16.84 -50.49
N GLY A 237 11.58 -17.21 -51.19
CA GLY A 237 10.69 -18.31 -50.80
C GLY A 237 11.38 -19.68 -50.79
N ASP A 238 12.17 -19.97 -51.82
CA ASP A 238 12.94 -21.21 -51.93
C ASP A 238 14.00 -21.32 -50.83
N ARG A 239 14.67 -20.21 -50.48
CA ARG A 239 15.63 -20.13 -49.38
C ARG A 239 14.96 -20.33 -48.03
N THR A 240 13.79 -19.73 -47.82
CA THR A 240 12.97 -19.99 -46.63
C THR A 240 12.69 -21.49 -46.50
N THR A 241 12.33 -22.15 -47.59
CA THR A 241 12.06 -23.60 -47.63
C THR A 241 13.32 -24.43 -47.37
N SER A 242 14.47 -24.08 -47.94
CA SER A 242 15.71 -24.83 -47.74
C SER A 242 16.27 -24.66 -46.32
N ALA A 243 16.20 -23.45 -45.76
CA ALA A 243 16.55 -23.15 -44.37
C ALA A 243 15.64 -23.90 -43.39
N PHE A 244 14.33 -23.91 -43.63
CA PHE A 244 13.37 -24.70 -42.85
C PHE A 244 13.73 -26.19 -42.86
N LYS A 245 13.93 -26.79 -44.04
CA LYS A 245 14.30 -28.21 -44.16
C LYS A 245 15.63 -28.51 -43.44
N TYR A 246 16.58 -27.57 -43.49
CA TYR A 246 17.84 -27.69 -42.77
C TYR A 246 17.60 -27.74 -41.26
N VAL A 247 16.99 -26.71 -40.66
CA VAL A 247 16.82 -26.66 -39.20
C VAL A 247 15.90 -27.77 -38.69
N GLN A 248 14.82 -28.09 -39.41
CA GLN A 248 13.93 -29.18 -39.05
C GLN A 248 14.69 -30.51 -39.01
N ARG A 249 15.57 -30.77 -39.99
CA ARG A 249 16.42 -31.97 -39.99
C ARG A 249 17.39 -31.99 -38.82
N GLU A 250 17.98 -30.87 -38.44
CA GLU A 250 18.87 -30.80 -37.28
C GLU A 250 18.10 -31.11 -35.97
N LEU A 251 16.90 -30.54 -35.81
CA LEU A 251 16.01 -30.81 -34.66
C LEU A 251 15.59 -32.28 -34.59
N LYS A 252 15.14 -32.87 -35.72
CA LYS A 252 14.79 -34.31 -35.80
C LYS A 252 15.98 -35.21 -35.50
N ARG A 253 17.17 -34.90 -36.03
CA ARG A 253 18.39 -35.68 -35.78
C ARG A 253 18.75 -35.71 -34.29
N MET A 254 18.53 -34.60 -33.59
CA MET A 254 18.75 -34.50 -32.15
C MET A 254 17.56 -34.99 -31.30
N LYS A 255 16.46 -35.39 -31.95
CA LYS A 255 15.23 -35.93 -31.35
C LYS A 255 14.52 -34.96 -30.40
N LEU A 256 14.51 -33.67 -30.74
CA LEU A 256 13.80 -32.68 -29.92
C LEU A 256 12.29 -32.81 -30.10
N GLU A 257 11.57 -32.69 -28.98
CA GLU A 257 10.12 -32.53 -29.00
C GLU A 257 9.74 -31.23 -29.73
N GLY A 258 8.70 -31.29 -30.56
CA GLY A 258 8.26 -30.17 -31.40
C GLY A 258 8.93 -30.11 -32.79
N ALA A 259 9.91 -30.97 -33.09
CA ALA A 259 10.58 -30.97 -34.40
C ALA A 259 9.61 -31.24 -35.58
N ASP A 260 8.57 -32.05 -35.36
CA ASP A 260 7.52 -32.39 -36.34
C ASP A 260 6.25 -31.54 -36.19
N ASN A 261 6.22 -30.60 -35.25
CA ASN A 261 5.06 -29.73 -35.04
C ASN A 261 5.18 -28.48 -35.92
N ASP A 262 4.48 -28.45 -37.05
CA ASP A 262 4.51 -27.34 -38.00
C ASP A 262 4.04 -26.01 -37.39
N ASP A 263 3.19 -26.03 -36.34
CA ASP A 263 2.70 -24.81 -35.66
C ASP A 263 3.81 -24.04 -34.93
N LEU A 264 4.93 -24.71 -34.62
CA LEU A 264 6.08 -24.06 -33.99
C LEU A 264 6.95 -23.29 -35.00
N TYR A 265 6.73 -23.45 -36.30
CA TYR A 265 7.57 -22.88 -37.34
C TYR A 265 6.91 -21.65 -37.99
N THR A 266 7.55 -20.51 -37.82
CA THR A 266 7.23 -19.29 -38.58
C THR A 266 8.17 -19.18 -39.78
N LYS A 267 7.62 -19.14 -41.00
CA LYS A 267 8.37 -19.12 -42.26
C LYS A 267 8.05 -17.82 -43.01
N ILE A 268 9.04 -16.94 -43.17
CA ILE A 268 8.86 -15.60 -43.75
C ILE A 268 9.81 -15.43 -44.94
N SER A 269 9.24 -15.21 -46.12
CA SER A 269 9.97 -14.76 -47.31
C SER A 269 9.82 -13.24 -47.42
N LYS A 270 10.93 -12.50 -47.53
CA LYS A 270 10.91 -11.03 -47.58
C LYS A 270 11.30 -10.43 -48.93
N GLY A 271 11.60 -11.26 -49.94
CA GLY A 271 12.05 -10.76 -51.23
C GLY A 271 13.42 -10.10 -51.08
N GLU A 272 13.63 -8.95 -51.70
CA GLU A 272 14.91 -8.23 -51.67
C GLU A 272 15.22 -7.60 -50.31
N TYR A 273 16.46 -7.77 -49.82
CA TYR A 273 16.86 -7.25 -48.51
C TYR A 273 17.36 -5.79 -48.55
N TRP A 274 16.46 -4.87 -48.86
CA TRP A 274 16.80 -3.45 -49.00
C TRP A 274 17.29 -2.78 -47.70
N ASP A 275 16.74 -3.16 -46.54
CA ASP A 275 17.20 -2.65 -45.25
C ASP A 275 18.65 -3.08 -44.98
N GLY A 276 18.97 -4.36 -45.24
CA GLY A 276 20.32 -4.88 -45.13
C GLY A 276 21.28 -4.24 -46.14
N PHE A 277 20.82 -3.94 -47.36
CA PHE A 277 21.63 -3.23 -48.35
C PHE A 277 22.05 -1.86 -47.81
N ASN A 278 21.10 -1.11 -47.25
CA ASN A 278 21.35 0.21 -46.69
C ASN A 278 22.33 0.15 -45.51
N GLU A 279 22.16 -0.82 -44.61
CA GLU A 279 23.06 -1.04 -43.47
C GLU A 279 24.49 -1.38 -43.92
N LEU A 280 24.64 -2.35 -44.81
CA LEU A 280 25.94 -2.82 -45.28
C LEU A 280 26.69 -1.77 -46.09
N VAL A 281 26.02 -1.04 -46.99
CA VAL A 281 26.64 0.05 -47.75
C VAL A 281 27.04 1.19 -46.81
N GLY A 282 26.19 1.56 -45.86
CA GLY A 282 26.50 2.59 -44.86
C GLY A 282 27.73 2.25 -44.01
N ALA A 283 27.87 0.98 -43.63
CA ALA A 283 29.01 0.47 -42.86
C ALA A 283 30.28 0.23 -43.69
N SER A 284 30.17 0.17 -45.03
CA SER A 284 31.29 -0.12 -45.92
C SER A 284 32.33 1.01 -46.01
N SER A 285 33.49 0.68 -46.61
CA SER A 285 34.55 1.63 -46.96
C SER A 285 34.44 2.15 -48.41
N ILE A 286 33.29 1.97 -49.07
CA ILE A 286 33.07 2.47 -50.43
C ILE A 286 33.08 4.00 -50.42
N GLU A 287 33.89 4.62 -51.28
CA GLU A 287 34.14 6.08 -51.31
C GLU A 287 32.84 6.89 -51.45
N ASP A 288 31.99 6.52 -52.42
CA ASP A 288 30.73 7.23 -52.71
C ASP A 288 29.50 6.64 -52.00
N LYS A 289 29.66 5.93 -50.87
CA LYS A 289 28.56 5.19 -50.23
C LYS A 289 27.30 6.02 -49.92
N GLN A 290 27.45 7.30 -49.54
CA GLN A 290 26.28 8.16 -49.29
C GLN A 290 25.51 8.47 -50.58
N LEU A 291 26.23 8.73 -51.68
CA LEU A 291 25.61 8.94 -52.98
C LEU A 291 24.88 7.68 -53.46
N ILE A 292 25.44 6.49 -53.23
CA ILE A 292 24.78 5.21 -53.53
C ILE A 292 23.48 5.08 -52.75
N LEU A 293 23.49 5.34 -51.44
CA LEU A 293 22.30 5.28 -50.60
C LEU A 293 21.24 6.29 -51.04
N ASP A 294 21.64 7.51 -51.39
CA ASP A 294 20.71 8.57 -51.82
C ASP A 294 20.06 8.23 -53.17
N ILE A 295 20.84 7.70 -54.13
CA ILE A 295 20.36 7.25 -55.43
C ILE A 295 19.35 6.10 -55.28
N VAL A 296 19.67 5.11 -54.44
CA VAL A 296 18.83 3.92 -54.25
C VAL A 296 17.58 4.21 -53.43
N ASN A 297 17.63 5.11 -52.44
CA ASN A 297 16.49 5.36 -51.55
C ASN A 297 15.57 6.49 -52.02
N ARG A 298 15.92 7.22 -53.10
CA ARG A 298 15.00 8.20 -53.71
C ARG A 298 13.80 7.55 -54.44
N HIS A 299 13.89 6.26 -54.71
CA HIS A 299 12.88 5.48 -55.41
C HIS A 299 12.25 4.47 -54.47
N THR A 300 10.93 4.34 -54.51
CA THR A 300 10.19 3.32 -53.77
C THR A 300 9.91 2.07 -54.63
N ASP A 301 10.10 2.17 -55.94
CA ASP A 301 9.89 1.11 -56.94
C ASP A 301 11.14 0.21 -57.04
N PHE A 302 11.00 -1.09 -56.77
CA PHE A 302 12.13 -2.01 -56.68
C PHE A 302 12.89 -2.17 -57.99
N ALA A 303 12.19 -2.27 -59.12
CA ALA A 303 12.82 -2.35 -60.43
C ALA A 303 13.67 -1.12 -60.75
N LYS A 304 13.21 0.08 -60.36
CA LYS A 304 14.01 1.31 -60.51
C LYS A 304 15.23 1.31 -59.59
N ARG A 305 15.08 0.87 -58.34
CA ARG A 305 16.22 0.79 -57.40
C ARG A 305 17.29 -0.17 -57.91
N GLU A 306 16.89 -1.34 -58.41
CA GLU A 306 17.78 -2.33 -59.02
C GLU A 306 18.50 -1.76 -60.25
N GLN A 307 17.77 -1.06 -61.13
CA GLN A 307 18.35 -0.43 -62.31
C GLN A 307 19.37 0.66 -61.95
N GLU A 308 19.05 1.51 -60.97
CA GLU A 308 19.98 2.55 -60.51
C GLU A 308 21.28 1.94 -59.97
N ILE A 309 21.22 0.84 -59.20
CA ILE A 309 22.42 0.14 -58.73
C ILE A 309 23.27 -0.37 -59.89
N LYS A 310 22.64 -0.94 -60.93
CA LYS A 310 23.35 -1.45 -62.12
C LYS A 310 23.98 -0.32 -62.95
N ASN A 311 23.40 0.88 -62.93
CA ASN A 311 23.93 2.04 -63.64
C ASN A 311 25.21 2.62 -63.02
N LEU A 312 25.58 2.22 -61.79
CA LEU A 312 26.79 2.71 -61.10
C LEU A 312 28.11 2.11 -61.62
N ALA A 313 28.06 1.26 -62.67
CA ALA A 313 29.21 0.73 -63.41
C ALA A 313 30.33 0.12 -62.53
N VAL A 314 31.45 0.80 -62.32
CA VAL A 314 32.58 0.29 -61.52
C VAL A 314 32.18 0.07 -60.06
N VAL A 315 31.34 0.95 -59.51
CA VAL A 315 30.82 0.82 -58.15
C VAL A 315 29.90 -0.39 -58.02
N TYR A 316 29.16 -0.74 -59.08
CA TYR A 316 28.35 -1.95 -59.10
C TYR A 316 29.22 -3.22 -58.95
N LEU A 317 30.43 -3.25 -59.52
CA LEU A 317 31.33 -4.39 -59.36
C LEU A 317 31.74 -4.57 -57.90
N THR A 318 32.05 -3.49 -57.20
CA THR A 318 32.35 -3.51 -55.76
C THR A 318 31.14 -3.93 -54.94
N LEU A 319 29.94 -3.42 -55.24
CA LEU A 319 28.71 -3.87 -54.58
C LEU A 319 28.45 -5.36 -54.82
N ALA A 320 28.65 -5.85 -56.05
CA ALA A 320 28.42 -7.23 -56.44
C ALA A 320 29.41 -8.21 -55.80
N GLU A 321 30.62 -7.75 -55.51
CA GLU A 321 31.67 -8.53 -54.84
C GLU A 321 31.52 -8.50 -53.30
N ASP A 322 31.30 -7.33 -52.72
CA ASP A 322 31.46 -7.12 -51.27
C ASP A 322 30.13 -7.04 -50.49
N ILE A 323 29.04 -6.59 -51.13
CA ILE A 323 27.77 -6.29 -50.43
C ILE A 323 26.66 -7.27 -50.79
N LEU A 324 26.36 -7.41 -52.09
CA LEU A 324 25.25 -8.22 -52.58
C LEU A 324 25.32 -9.69 -52.13
N PRO A 325 26.50 -10.35 -52.03
CA PRO A 325 26.59 -11.69 -51.47
C PRO A 325 26.12 -11.81 -50.01
N LEU A 326 26.30 -10.77 -49.18
CA LEU A 326 25.89 -10.76 -47.78
C LEU A 326 24.37 -10.58 -47.60
N LEU A 327 23.68 -10.09 -48.63
CA LEU A 327 22.21 -9.96 -48.62
C LEU A 327 21.51 -11.28 -48.95
N ARG A 328 22.23 -12.21 -49.57
CA ARG A 328 21.71 -13.52 -49.96
C ARG A 328 21.69 -14.44 -48.74
N LYS A 329 20.80 -14.20 -47.78
CA LYS A 329 20.82 -14.92 -46.50
C LYS A 329 19.47 -15.45 -46.05
N ALA A 330 19.51 -16.38 -45.11
CA ALA A 330 18.40 -16.78 -44.26
C ALA A 330 18.84 -16.74 -42.80
N ASP A 331 18.02 -16.12 -41.97
CA ASP A 331 18.15 -16.09 -40.52
C ASP A 331 17.23 -17.15 -39.92
N ILE A 332 17.81 -17.99 -39.07
CA ILE A 332 17.12 -19.06 -38.34
C ILE A 332 17.25 -18.73 -36.85
N VAL A 333 16.12 -18.56 -36.17
CA VAL A 333 16.07 -18.38 -34.71
C VAL A 333 15.36 -19.57 -34.10
N VAL A 334 16.03 -20.32 -33.24
CA VAL A 334 15.43 -21.42 -32.47
C VAL A 334 15.26 -20.97 -31.03
N GLY A 335 14.04 -21.07 -30.52
CA GLY A 335 13.71 -20.91 -29.11
C GLY A 335 13.51 -22.27 -28.45
N LEU A 336 14.14 -22.50 -27.31
CA LEU A 336 13.99 -23.71 -26.50
C LEU A 336 13.51 -23.35 -25.08
N TYR A 337 12.70 -24.22 -24.49
CA TYR A 337 12.30 -24.11 -23.09
C TYR A 337 13.43 -24.54 -22.16
N GLU A 338 13.94 -23.63 -21.34
CA GLU A 338 14.89 -24.00 -20.30
C GLU A 338 14.22 -24.96 -19.29
N PRO A 339 14.83 -26.12 -18.96
CA PRO A 339 14.29 -27.03 -17.97
C PRO A 339 14.22 -26.35 -16.60
N LYS A 340 13.02 -26.31 -16.02
CA LYS A 340 12.76 -25.83 -14.66
C LYS A 340 12.37 -27.00 -13.77
N LYS A 341 12.64 -26.88 -12.47
CA LYS A 341 12.13 -27.83 -11.46
C LYS A 341 10.60 -27.66 -11.36
N THR A 342 9.90 -28.76 -11.13
CA THR A 342 8.46 -28.74 -10.87
C THR A 342 8.16 -28.14 -9.49
N ASP A 343 6.95 -27.62 -9.30
CA ASP A 343 6.50 -27.08 -8.01
C ASP A 343 6.69 -28.12 -6.87
N ALA A 344 6.47 -29.41 -7.14
CA ALA A 344 6.66 -30.48 -6.16
C ALA A 344 8.14 -30.74 -5.82
N GLU A 345 9.04 -30.66 -6.80
CA GLU A 345 10.48 -30.76 -6.56
C GLU A 345 10.99 -29.56 -5.78
N ILE A 346 10.56 -28.34 -6.13
CA ILE A 346 10.92 -27.11 -5.42
C ILE A 346 10.45 -27.19 -3.96
N ASP A 347 9.19 -27.57 -3.71
CA ASP A 347 8.64 -27.67 -2.36
C ASP A 347 9.41 -28.69 -1.50
N SER A 348 9.76 -29.85 -2.08
CA SER A 348 10.54 -30.88 -1.39
C SER A 348 11.96 -30.41 -1.07
N LEU A 349 12.65 -29.82 -2.05
CA LEU A 349 14.03 -29.36 -1.91
C LEU A 349 14.14 -28.15 -0.97
N ALA A 350 13.17 -27.24 -0.96
CA ALA A 350 13.18 -26.08 -0.07
C ALA A 350 13.26 -26.49 1.42
N MET A 351 12.71 -27.65 1.77
CA MET A 351 12.72 -28.18 3.14
C MET A 351 13.88 -29.12 3.43
N ALA A 352 14.30 -29.92 2.45
CA ALA A 352 15.29 -30.97 2.62
C ALA A 352 16.72 -30.53 2.29
N LYS A 353 16.88 -29.69 1.26
CA LYS A 353 18.17 -29.27 0.69
C LYS A 353 18.07 -27.88 0.04
N PRO A 354 17.86 -26.80 0.83
CA PRO A 354 17.62 -25.46 0.30
C PRO A 354 18.80 -24.87 -0.49
N ASP A 355 20.02 -25.33 -0.23
CA ASP A 355 21.24 -24.95 -0.97
C ASP A 355 21.31 -25.51 -2.41
N SER A 356 20.35 -26.36 -2.79
CA SER A 356 20.21 -26.88 -4.15
C SER A 356 19.21 -26.10 -5.02
N LEU A 357 18.49 -25.15 -4.43
CA LEU A 357 17.58 -24.24 -5.13
C LEU A 357 18.24 -22.89 -5.28
N ASP A 358 18.02 -22.21 -6.41
CA ASP A 358 18.41 -20.80 -6.52
C ASP A 358 17.56 -19.90 -5.59
N ALA A 359 17.94 -18.62 -5.47
CA ALA A 359 17.24 -17.68 -4.59
C ALA A 359 15.77 -17.49 -4.98
N GLU A 360 15.47 -17.46 -6.28
CA GLU A 360 14.12 -17.24 -6.77
C GLU A 360 13.25 -18.49 -6.54
N GLU A 361 13.78 -19.69 -6.81
CA GLU A 361 13.12 -20.96 -6.51
C GLU A 361 12.81 -21.11 -5.00
N LEU A 362 13.74 -20.72 -4.13
CA LEU A 362 13.58 -20.86 -2.69
C LEU A 362 12.56 -19.85 -2.11
N LEU A 363 12.60 -18.59 -2.56
CA LEU A 363 11.59 -17.59 -2.20
C LEU A 363 10.21 -17.98 -2.74
N TYR A 364 10.17 -18.44 -3.99
CA TYR A 364 8.96 -18.94 -4.63
C TYR A 364 8.33 -20.10 -3.85
N ALA A 365 9.14 -21.03 -3.34
CA ALA A 365 8.65 -22.16 -2.53
C ALA A 365 7.83 -21.70 -1.31
N ALA A 366 8.25 -20.61 -0.65
CA ALA A 366 7.54 -20.07 0.50
C ALA A 366 6.16 -19.51 0.15
N THR A 367 5.95 -19.06 -1.09
CA THR A 367 4.64 -18.58 -1.58
C THR A 367 3.63 -19.72 -1.79
N LYS A 368 4.08 -20.99 -1.75
CA LYS A 368 3.25 -22.18 -2.03
C LYS A 368 2.61 -22.82 -0.83
N THR A 369 2.86 -22.28 0.35
CA THR A 369 2.29 -22.78 1.59
C THR A 369 1.59 -21.65 2.31
N GLU A 370 0.57 -21.95 3.11
CA GLU A 370 -0.01 -21.02 4.09
C GLU A 370 0.41 -21.35 5.53
N ASP A 371 1.23 -22.39 5.70
CA ASP A 371 1.77 -22.78 6.99
C ASP A 371 2.88 -21.81 7.40
N TRP A 372 2.65 -21.05 8.47
CA TRP A 372 3.60 -20.06 8.96
C TRP A 372 4.92 -20.65 9.45
N GLU A 373 4.92 -21.86 10.02
CA GLU A 373 6.16 -22.51 10.45
C GLU A 373 6.99 -22.95 9.24
N LYS A 374 6.32 -23.47 8.21
CA LYS A 374 6.97 -23.82 6.94
C LYS A 374 7.51 -22.57 6.23
N LYS A 375 6.72 -21.49 6.12
CA LYS A 375 7.17 -20.20 5.56
C LYS A 375 8.41 -19.70 6.30
N LEU A 376 8.36 -19.67 7.64
CA LEU A 376 9.47 -19.21 8.47
C LEU A 376 10.74 -20.02 8.19
N LYS A 377 10.64 -21.35 8.12
CA LYS A 377 11.79 -22.22 7.85
C LYS A 377 12.39 -21.99 6.47
N ILE A 378 11.56 -21.83 5.44
CA ILE A 378 12.03 -21.58 4.07
C ILE A 378 12.72 -20.22 3.98
N TYR A 379 12.11 -19.13 4.46
CA TYR A 379 12.73 -17.81 4.43
C TYR A 379 13.99 -17.72 5.31
N THR A 380 14.01 -18.41 6.45
CA THR A 380 15.23 -18.52 7.27
C THR A 380 16.33 -19.24 6.50
N SER A 381 16.00 -20.30 5.76
CA SER A 381 16.96 -20.98 4.88
C SER A 381 17.45 -20.06 3.77
N ALA A 382 16.57 -19.25 3.16
CA ALA A 382 16.95 -18.26 2.15
C ALA A 382 17.96 -17.24 2.69
N SER A 383 17.72 -16.67 3.88
CA SER A 383 18.70 -15.76 4.52
C SER A 383 20.03 -16.42 4.89
N THR A 384 20.07 -17.75 5.02
CA THR A 384 21.31 -18.48 5.34
C THR A 384 22.09 -18.86 4.07
N VAL A 385 21.41 -19.40 3.06
CA VAL A 385 22.01 -19.83 1.79
C VAL A 385 22.40 -18.62 0.94
N TYR A 386 21.55 -17.60 0.90
CA TYR A 386 21.73 -16.36 0.14
C TYR A 386 21.95 -15.20 1.10
N ALA A 387 23.06 -15.26 1.84
CA ALA A 387 23.30 -14.36 2.97
C ALA A 387 23.40 -12.86 2.62
N ASP A 388 23.62 -12.50 1.36
CA ASP A 388 23.65 -11.11 0.89
C ASP A 388 22.32 -10.63 0.31
N ASP A 389 21.34 -11.54 0.15
CA ASP A 389 19.99 -11.21 -0.30
C ASP A 389 19.13 -10.76 0.89
N TRP A 390 18.69 -9.50 0.87
CA TRP A 390 17.88 -8.90 1.93
C TRP A 390 16.50 -9.57 2.06
N ARG A 391 15.96 -10.17 0.98
CA ARG A 391 14.58 -10.67 0.91
C ARG A 391 14.34 -11.79 1.90
N GLY A 392 15.31 -12.69 2.10
CA GLY A 392 15.22 -13.75 3.11
C GLY A 392 15.03 -13.18 4.52
N TYR A 393 15.81 -12.17 4.89
CA TYR A 393 15.72 -11.53 6.22
C TYR A 393 14.41 -10.76 6.40
N ASN A 394 14.03 -9.96 5.41
CA ASN A 394 12.77 -9.21 5.43
C ASN A 394 11.56 -10.15 5.55
N ASN A 395 11.53 -11.21 4.75
CA ASN A 395 10.38 -12.11 4.71
C ASN A 395 10.26 -12.95 5.99
N VAL A 396 11.37 -13.25 6.68
CA VAL A 396 11.33 -13.79 8.04
C VAL A 396 10.66 -12.79 8.99
N ALA A 397 11.03 -11.50 8.93
CA ALA A 397 10.39 -10.48 9.74
C ALA A 397 8.88 -10.36 9.45
N CYS A 398 8.47 -10.40 8.18
CA CYS A 398 7.05 -10.41 7.80
C CYS A 398 6.28 -11.56 8.46
N VAL A 399 6.86 -12.77 8.53
CA VAL A 399 6.24 -13.89 9.23
C VAL A 399 6.09 -13.61 10.73
N TYR A 400 7.12 -13.04 11.38
CA TYR A 400 7.05 -12.67 12.79
C TYR A 400 6.03 -11.55 13.06
N MET A 401 5.93 -10.54 12.20
CA MET A 401 4.92 -9.48 12.29
C MET A 401 3.50 -10.06 12.25
N ASN A 402 3.23 -10.98 11.31
CA ASN A 402 1.94 -11.68 11.22
C ASN A 402 1.64 -12.57 12.43
N GLN A 403 2.66 -13.02 13.16
CA GLN A 403 2.52 -13.76 14.41
C GLN A 403 2.43 -12.86 15.67
N GLY A 404 2.52 -11.53 15.51
CA GLY A 404 2.56 -10.58 16.64
C GLY A 404 3.87 -10.59 17.43
N LYS A 405 4.93 -11.20 16.90
CA LYS A 405 6.26 -11.33 17.52
C LYS A 405 7.15 -10.17 17.10
N LEU A 406 6.85 -8.97 17.61
CA LEU A 406 7.41 -7.72 17.10
C LEU A 406 8.90 -7.55 17.41
N ASP A 407 9.36 -8.00 18.58
CA ASP A 407 10.78 -7.94 18.97
C ASP A 407 11.64 -8.79 18.01
N GLU A 408 11.19 -10.01 17.69
CA GLU A 408 11.85 -10.87 16.72
C GLU A 408 11.82 -10.26 15.32
N ALA A 409 10.67 -9.73 14.89
CA ALA A 409 10.54 -9.09 13.58
C ALA A 409 11.52 -7.92 13.42
N LYS A 410 11.63 -7.05 14.43
CA LYS A 410 12.55 -5.91 14.44
C LYS A 410 14.00 -6.35 14.27
N ALA A 411 14.43 -7.37 15.02
CA ALA A 411 15.78 -7.93 14.90
C ALA A 411 16.08 -8.50 13.50
N TRP A 412 15.07 -9.00 12.78
CA TRP A 412 15.23 -9.48 11.41
C TRP A 412 15.18 -8.35 10.37
N LEU A 413 14.37 -7.32 10.57
CA LEU A 413 14.38 -6.12 9.72
C LEU A 413 15.71 -5.38 9.82
N ASP A 414 16.32 -5.29 11.01
CA ASP A 414 17.63 -4.67 11.17
C ASP A 414 18.71 -5.41 10.37
N LYS A 415 18.63 -6.75 10.33
CA LYS A 415 19.50 -7.56 9.45
C LYS A 415 19.22 -7.31 7.98
N ALA A 416 17.95 -7.21 7.58
CA ALA A 416 17.56 -6.92 6.20
C ALA A 416 18.07 -5.54 5.76
N ALA A 417 17.87 -4.52 6.58
CA ALA A 417 18.31 -3.14 6.33
C ALA A 417 19.84 -3.05 6.21
N ALA A 418 20.57 -3.83 7.01
CA ALA A 418 22.03 -3.92 6.91
C ALA A 418 22.52 -4.54 5.59
N LYS A 419 21.67 -5.31 4.89
CA LYS A 419 21.94 -5.79 3.52
C LYS A 419 21.52 -4.76 2.49
N GLN A 420 20.27 -4.33 2.56
CA GLN A 420 19.70 -3.31 1.69
C GLN A 420 18.45 -2.70 2.33
N ALA A 421 18.45 -1.39 2.53
CA ALA A 421 17.28 -0.63 2.97
C ALA A 421 16.35 -0.36 1.78
N THR A 422 15.60 -1.38 1.36
CA THR A 422 14.58 -1.24 0.30
C THR A 422 13.28 -0.65 0.85
N ALA A 423 12.37 -0.27 -0.04
CA ALA A 423 11.06 0.22 0.33
C ALA A 423 10.27 -0.77 1.22
N GLU A 424 10.39 -2.07 0.96
CA GLU A 424 9.73 -3.13 1.75
C GLU A 424 10.27 -3.19 3.17
N VAL A 425 11.59 -3.17 3.33
CA VAL A 425 12.26 -3.22 4.64
C VAL A 425 11.89 -1.98 5.46
N LEU A 426 12.03 -0.79 4.87
CA LEU A 426 11.73 0.48 5.52
C LEU A 426 10.23 0.59 5.87
N SER A 427 9.34 0.16 4.98
CA SER A 427 7.91 0.12 5.26
C SER A 427 7.59 -0.79 6.44
N ASN A 428 8.13 -2.00 6.46
CA ASN A 428 7.88 -2.94 7.55
C ASN A 428 8.41 -2.42 8.90
N GLN A 429 9.53 -1.67 8.91
CA GLN A 429 10.00 -0.98 10.11
C GLN A 429 9.00 0.09 10.57
N GLY A 430 8.42 0.84 9.63
CA GLY A 430 7.35 1.79 9.89
C GLY A 430 6.11 1.13 10.49
N VAL A 431 5.70 -0.03 9.96
CA VAL A 431 4.56 -0.80 10.49
C VAL A 431 4.78 -1.21 11.95
N ILE A 432 5.96 -1.73 12.28
CA ILE A 432 6.30 -2.06 13.68
C ILE A 432 6.21 -0.82 14.56
N ALA A 433 6.79 0.31 14.12
CA ALA A 433 6.75 1.56 14.88
C ALA A 433 5.30 2.05 15.11
N VAL A 434 4.42 1.94 14.11
CA VAL A 434 3.00 2.25 14.24
C VAL A 434 2.34 1.37 15.31
N TRP A 435 2.61 0.07 15.30
CA TRP A 435 2.03 -0.88 16.25
C TRP A 435 2.57 -0.71 17.68
N GLU A 436 3.81 -0.23 17.82
CA GLU A 436 4.42 0.16 19.10
C GLU A 436 3.94 1.54 19.59
N GLY A 437 3.28 2.33 18.74
CA GLY A 437 2.81 3.68 19.04
C GLY A 437 3.85 4.78 18.85
N ASP A 438 4.99 4.49 18.22
CA ASP A 438 6.02 5.46 17.85
C ASP A 438 5.72 6.06 16.46
N PHE A 439 4.79 7.01 16.44
CA PHE A 439 4.31 7.61 15.19
C PHE A 439 5.35 8.51 14.50
N GLU A 440 6.34 9.02 15.23
CA GLU A 440 7.42 9.81 14.63
C GLU A 440 8.42 8.91 13.90
N ALA A 441 8.83 7.79 14.52
CA ALA A 441 9.66 6.80 13.86
C ALA A 441 8.94 6.17 12.65
N ALA A 442 7.64 5.87 12.79
CA ALA A 442 6.82 5.38 11.69
C ALA A 442 6.79 6.35 10.50
N ARG A 443 6.59 7.64 10.77
CA ARG A 443 6.57 8.67 9.72
C ARG A 443 7.89 8.71 8.97
N SER A 444 9.01 8.79 9.69
CA SER A 444 10.34 8.81 9.08
C SER A 444 10.57 7.58 8.19
N ALA A 445 10.24 6.39 8.69
CA ALA A 445 10.42 5.14 7.94
C ALA A 445 9.55 5.08 6.68
N TYR A 446 8.30 5.56 6.73
CA TYR A 446 7.44 5.63 5.56
C TYR A 446 7.87 6.71 4.54
N GLU A 447 8.41 7.84 4.98
CA GLU A 447 8.99 8.85 4.09
C GLU A 447 10.21 8.28 3.33
N ASP A 448 11.08 7.56 4.03
CA ASP A 448 12.24 6.89 3.45
C ASP A 448 11.81 5.79 2.47
N ALA A 449 10.84 4.96 2.85
CA ALA A 449 10.29 3.91 2.00
C ALA A 449 9.61 4.46 0.73
N SER A 450 8.89 5.59 0.85
CA SER A 450 8.30 6.28 -0.31
C SER A 450 9.38 6.82 -1.25
N THR A 451 10.46 7.37 -0.70
CA THR A 451 11.62 7.83 -1.47
C THR A 451 12.31 6.67 -2.20
N ALA A 452 12.31 5.47 -1.60
CA ALA A 452 12.78 4.24 -2.21
C ALA A 452 11.80 3.63 -3.25
N GLY A 453 10.68 4.30 -3.55
CA GLY A 453 9.70 3.90 -4.57
C GLY A 453 8.58 2.98 -4.08
N GLY A 454 8.40 2.84 -2.77
CA GLY A 454 7.33 2.04 -2.18
C GLY A 454 5.95 2.67 -2.37
N ASN A 455 4.93 1.84 -2.62
CA ASN A 455 3.54 2.27 -2.54
C ASN A 455 3.03 2.10 -1.10
N LEU A 456 2.87 3.22 -0.39
CA LEU A 456 2.49 3.26 1.02
C LEU A 456 1.12 3.89 1.29
N SER A 457 0.24 3.92 0.29
CA SER A 457 -1.09 4.55 0.42
C SER A 457 -1.87 4.04 1.63
N ASN A 458 -1.95 2.71 1.83
CA ASN A 458 -2.66 2.15 2.99
C ASN A 458 -1.96 2.53 4.31
N ASN A 459 -0.64 2.28 4.39
CA ASN A 459 0.17 2.47 5.60
C ASN A 459 0.19 3.93 6.08
N LEU A 460 0.36 4.89 5.17
CA LEU A 460 0.29 6.32 5.47
C LEU A 460 -1.13 6.74 5.85
N GLY A 461 -2.15 6.22 5.16
CA GLY A 461 -3.55 6.47 5.53
C GLY A 461 -3.85 6.07 6.97
N ILE A 462 -3.38 4.90 7.40
CA ILE A 462 -3.54 4.40 8.77
C ILE A 462 -2.74 5.24 9.77
N LEU A 463 -1.51 5.65 9.45
CA LEU A 463 -0.72 6.55 10.30
C LEU A 463 -1.46 7.87 10.55
N HIS A 464 -1.95 8.53 9.49
CA HIS A 464 -2.69 9.79 9.62
C HIS A 464 -4.00 9.61 10.42
N LEU A 465 -4.70 8.49 10.22
CA LEU A 465 -5.88 8.12 11.02
C LEU A 465 -5.52 8.02 12.51
N ARG A 466 -4.43 7.34 12.87
CA ARG A 466 -3.97 7.21 14.27
C ARG A 466 -3.56 8.54 14.88
N THR A 467 -3.02 9.47 14.09
CA THR A 467 -2.64 10.82 14.56
C THR A 467 -3.80 11.83 14.52
N GLY A 468 -5.00 11.42 14.10
CA GLY A 468 -6.19 12.28 14.07
C GLY A 468 -6.29 13.21 12.87
N ASP A 469 -5.47 13.02 11.85
CA ASP A 469 -5.51 13.79 10.60
C ASP A 469 -6.36 13.07 9.55
N TYR A 470 -7.67 13.10 9.77
CA TYR A 470 -8.62 12.34 8.95
C TYR A 470 -8.71 12.83 7.51
N THR A 471 -8.41 14.10 7.26
CA THR A 471 -8.43 14.67 5.90
C THR A 471 -7.34 14.02 5.06
N THR A 472 -6.09 14.06 5.54
CA THR A 472 -4.98 13.44 4.81
C THR A 472 -5.06 11.92 4.80
N ALA A 473 -5.59 11.29 5.86
CA ALA A 473 -5.87 9.86 5.85
C ALA A 473 -6.80 9.46 4.69
N LEU A 474 -7.88 10.21 4.44
CA LEU A 474 -8.79 9.95 3.32
C LEU A 474 -8.14 10.18 1.95
N GLU A 475 -7.24 11.15 1.82
CA GLU A 475 -6.47 11.35 0.59
C GLU A 475 -5.60 10.13 0.27
N TYR A 476 -4.94 9.56 1.29
CA TYR A 476 -4.13 8.35 1.15
C TYR A 476 -4.95 7.09 0.87
N PHE A 477 -6.08 6.90 1.56
CA PHE A 477 -6.97 5.78 1.26
C PHE A 477 -7.57 5.88 -0.15
N GLY A 478 -7.82 7.09 -0.65
CA GLY A 478 -8.36 7.32 -1.99
C GLY A 478 -9.69 6.60 -2.19
N THR A 479 -9.73 5.66 -3.15
CA THR A 479 -10.91 4.84 -3.43
C THR A 479 -10.86 3.46 -2.76
N ASN A 480 -9.81 3.15 -2.01
CA ASN A 480 -9.64 1.84 -1.38
C ASN A 480 -10.71 1.64 -0.31
N CYS A 481 -11.41 0.52 -0.42
CA CYS A 481 -12.39 0.11 0.56
C CYS A 481 -11.73 -0.76 1.63
N SER A 482 -11.76 -0.28 2.87
CA SER A 482 -11.21 -0.99 4.02
C SER A 482 -11.96 -0.62 5.29
N TYR A 483 -11.76 -1.41 6.35
CA TYR A 483 -12.25 -1.10 7.68
C TYR A 483 -11.78 0.29 8.14
N ASN A 484 -10.47 0.58 7.99
CA ASN A 484 -9.88 1.84 8.39
C ASN A 484 -10.33 3.03 7.52
N SER A 485 -10.62 2.83 6.23
CA SER A 485 -11.24 3.85 5.38
C SER A 485 -12.67 4.19 5.85
N ALA A 486 -13.47 3.18 6.22
CA ALA A 486 -14.81 3.38 6.78
C ALA A 486 -14.76 4.12 8.12
N LEU A 487 -13.84 3.73 9.01
CA LEU A 487 -13.60 4.40 10.29
C LEU A 487 -13.19 5.86 10.08
N THR A 488 -12.30 6.14 9.14
CA THR A 488 -11.85 7.50 8.84
C THR A 488 -12.99 8.39 8.34
N ASN A 489 -13.85 7.87 7.46
CA ASN A 489 -15.05 8.59 7.02
C ASN A 489 -16.03 8.87 8.17
N LEU A 490 -16.17 7.92 9.11
CA LEU A 490 -17.02 8.11 10.29
C LEU A 490 -16.47 9.22 11.19
N LEU A 491 -15.15 9.23 11.42
CA LEU A 491 -14.47 10.20 12.28
C LEU A 491 -14.40 11.60 11.66
N SER A 492 -14.45 11.71 10.33
CA SER A 492 -14.58 12.99 9.62
C SER A 492 -16.04 13.51 9.56
N GLY A 493 -17.00 12.75 10.10
CA GLY A 493 -18.42 13.10 10.12
C GLY A 493 -19.18 12.73 8.83
N ALA A 494 -18.53 12.06 7.88
CA ALA A 494 -19.14 11.62 6.62
C ALA A 494 -19.85 10.26 6.76
N ASN A 495 -20.86 10.18 7.64
CA ASN A 495 -21.53 8.93 8.04
C ASN A 495 -22.06 8.09 6.86
N GLU A 496 -22.65 8.72 5.83
CA GLU A 496 -23.15 8.00 4.64
C GLU A 496 -22.02 7.38 3.80
N LYS A 497 -20.88 8.08 3.69
CA LYS A 497 -19.68 7.52 3.05
C LYS A 497 -19.11 6.39 3.90
N ALA A 498 -19.08 6.57 5.22
CA ALA A 498 -18.64 5.53 6.15
C ALA A 498 -19.47 4.26 6.01
N LYS A 499 -20.80 4.39 5.86
CA LYS A 499 -21.71 3.27 5.60
C LYS A 499 -21.34 2.53 4.32
N ALA A 500 -21.22 3.25 3.21
CA ALA A 500 -20.84 2.65 1.93
C ALA A 500 -19.48 1.93 1.98
N GLN A 501 -18.49 2.51 2.66
CA GLN A 501 -17.17 1.89 2.88
C GLN A 501 -17.26 0.66 3.81
N GLY A 502 -18.05 0.73 4.88
CA GLY A 502 -18.26 -0.40 5.79
C GLY A 502 -18.93 -1.60 5.09
N ASP A 503 -19.80 -1.34 4.11
CA ASP A 503 -20.50 -2.38 3.35
C ASP A 503 -19.60 -3.14 2.36
N CYS A 504 -18.56 -2.49 1.83
CA CYS A 504 -17.58 -3.14 0.94
C CYS A 504 -16.34 -3.68 1.66
N ALA A 505 -16.08 -3.27 2.90
CA ALA A 505 -14.93 -3.70 3.67
C ALA A 505 -14.97 -5.22 3.97
N GLU A 506 -13.81 -5.80 4.26
CA GLU A 506 -13.73 -7.21 4.66
C GLU A 506 -14.63 -7.49 5.86
N LYS A 507 -15.39 -8.59 5.78
CA LYS A 507 -16.36 -8.98 6.81
C LYS A 507 -15.63 -9.53 8.02
N SER A 508 -15.77 -8.85 9.15
CA SER A 508 -15.26 -9.28 10.43
C SER A 508 -16.20 -8.82 11.55
N ALA A 509 -16.03 -9.37 12.76
CA ALA A 509 -16.75 -8.89 13.93
C ALA A 509 -16.49 -7.38 14.19
N ALA A 510 -15.26 -6.93 13.93
CA ALA A 510 -14.87 -5.52 14.04
C ALA A 510 -15.61 -4.65 13.02
N THR A 511 -15.68 -5.08 11.76
CA THR A 511 -16.42 -4.38 10.70
C THR A 511 -17.91 -4.29 11.03
N SER A 512 -18.53 -5.39 11.48
CA SER A 512 -19.93 -5.38 11.93
C SER A 512 -20.14 -4.43 13.12
N TYR A 513 -19.21 -4.36 14.08
CA TYR A 513 -19.31 -3.42 15.20
C TYR A 513 -19.22 -1.95 14.72
N LEU A 514 -18.30 -1.65 13.80
CA LEU A 514 -18.20 -0.32 13.21
C LEU A 514 -19.46 0.06 12.42
N GLN A 515 -20.02 -0.87 11.64
CA GLN A 515 -21.30 -0.68 10.95
C GLN A 515 -22.44 -0.39 11.94
N ALA A 516 -22.44 -1.01 13.12
CA ALA A 516 -23.41 -0.69 14.16
C ALA A 516 -23.25 0.73 14.70
N ILE A 517 -22.02 1.20 14.92
CA ILE A 517 -21.76 2.61 15.31
C ILE A 517 -22.25 3.56 14.21
N ILE A 518 -21.92 3.28 12.94
CA ILE A 518 -22.36 4.07 11.80
C ILE A 518 -23.89 4.17 11.78
N ALA A 519 -24.58 3.03 11.91
CA ALA A 519 -26.03 2.98 11.96
C ALA A 519 -26.62 3.74 13.16
N ALA A 520 -25.98 3.67 14.33
CA ALA A 520 -26.38 4.44 15.51
C ALA A 520 -26.31 5.96 15.25
N ARG A 521 -25.24 6.44 14.60
CA ARG A 521 -25.08 7.86 14.21
C ARG A 521 -25.99 8.31 13.06
N LEU A 522 -26.57 7.36 12.33
CA LEU A 522 -27.58 7.60 11.28
C LEU A 522 -29.01 7.39 11.77
N ASP A 523 -29.22 7.20 13.08
CA ASP A 523 -30.51 6.91 13.69
C ASP A 523 -31.23 5.66 13.13
N ASP A 524 -30.46 4.69 12.60
CA ASP A 524 -30.97 3.42 12.06
C ASP A 524 -30.87 2.30 13.11
N ALA A 525 -31.84 2.28 14.03
CA ALA A 525 -31.92 1.31 15.12
C ALA A 525 -31.98 -0.15 14.66
N GLY A 526 -32.61 -0.40 13.50
CA GLY A 526 -32.77 -1.75 12.95
C GLY A 526 -31.43 -2.33 12.48
N THR A 527 -30.71 -1.56 11.65
CA THR A 527 -29.38 -1.95 11.18
C THR A 527 -28.39 -2.01 12.34
N MET A 528 -28.41 -1.03 13.25
CA MET A 528 -27.55 -1.01 14.43
C MET A 528 -27.68 -2.29 15.26
N SER A 529 -28.91 -2.72 15.57
CA SER A 529 -29.15 -3.93 16.37
C SER A 529 -28.74 -5.21 15.62
N ALA A 530 -29.02 -5.29 14.32
CA ALA A 530 -28.61 -6.42 13.49
C ALA A 530 -27.08 -6.57 13.44
N LYS A 531 -26.37 -5.45 13.23
CA LYS A 531 -24.91 -5.42 13.15
C LYS A 531 -24.21 -5.64 14.49
N LEU A 532 -24.77 -5.15 15.59
CA LEU A 532 -24.30 -5.53 16.93
C LEU A 532 -24.41 -7.03 17.17
N LYS A 533 -25.52 -7.65 16.78
CA LYS A 533 -25.71 -9.09 16.93
C LYS A 533 -24.67 -9.89 16.11
N GLU A 534 -24.40 -9.47 14.88
CA GLU A 534 -23.33 -10.06 14.06
C GLU A 534 -21.96 -9.92 14.74
N ALA A 535 -21.63 -8.72 15.23
CA ALA A 535 -20.36 -8.45 15.91
C ALA A 535 -20.18 -9.33 17.16
N VAL A 536 -21.21 -9.41 18.03
CA VAL A 536 -21.19 -10.21 19.26
C VAL A 536 -21.12 -11.71 18.97
N SER A 537 -21.74 -12.15 17.88
CA SER A 537 -21.67 -13.55 17.45
C SER A 537 -20.28 -13.93 16.92
N GLY A 538 -19.59 -12.99 16.27
CA GLY A 538 -18.22 -13.18 15.77
C GLY A 538 -17.16 -13.04 16.86
N ASP A 539 -17.35 -12.11 17.81
CA ASP A 539 -16.52 -11.95 19.01
C ASP A 539 -17.38 -11.46 20.19
N ALA A 540 -17.54 -12.32 21.19
CA ALA A 540 -18.32 -12.04 22.39
C ALA A 540 -17.78 -10.86 23.22
N SER A 541 -16.53 -10.43 23.00
CA SER A 541 -15.95 -9.26 23.66
C SER A 541 -16.73 -7.98 23.37
N TYR A 542 -17.33 -7.87 22.18
CA TYR A 542 -18.12 -6.71 21.76
C TYR A 542 -19.37 -6.47 22.60
N ARG A 543 -19.87 -7.48 23.33
CA ARG A 543 -20.96 -7.32 24.29
C ARG A 543 -20.60 -6.31 25.37
N LYS A 544 -19.42 -6.48 25.96
CA LYS A 544 -18.95 -5.60 27.06
C LYS A 544 -18.66 -4.20 26.53
N ASP A 545 -18.12 -4.12 25.32
CA ASP A 545 -17.90 -2.86 24.65
C ASP A 545 -19.21 -2.09 24.45
N ALA A 546 -20.21 -2.70 23.80
CA ALA A 546 -21.48 -2.05 23.48
C ALA A 546 -22.21 -1.52 24.72
N LEU A 547 -22.17 -2.26 25.84
CA LEU A 547 -22.80 -1.87 27.11
C LEU A 547 -22.17 -0.63 27.78
N SER A 548 -20.99 -0.21 27.32
CA SER A 548 -20.25 0.94 27.85
C SER A 548 -19.87 1.96 26.77
N ASP A 549 -20.26 1.72 25.52
CA ASP A 549 -19.94 2.58 24.38
C ASP A 549 -20.99 3.70 24.28
N LEU A 550 -20.54 4.95 24.40
CA LEU A 550 -21.43 6.12 24.41
C LEU A 550 -22.11 6.35 23.04
N GLU A 551 -21.59 5.75 21.97
CA GLU A 551 -22.26 5.70 20.65
C GLU A 551 -23.66 5.06 20.74
N PHE A 552 -23.87 4.13 21.67
CA PHE A 552 -25.15 3.43 21.84
C PHE A 552 -25.98 3.93 23.02
N LYS A 553 -25.57 5.03 23.67
CA LYS A 553 -26.22 5.54 24.89
C LYS A 553 -27.73 5.69 24.75
N ASN A 554 -28.20 6.19 23.60
CA ASN A 554 -29.63 6.42 23.35
C ASN A 554 -30.42 5.11 23.12
N TYR A 555 -29.73 4.00 22.87
CA TYR A 555 -30.32 2.70 22.53
C TYR A 555 -30.27 1.68 23.67
N TRP A 556 -29.47 1.91 24.72
CA TRP A 556 -29.26 0.95 25.82
C TRP A 556 -30.54 0.43 26.46
N GLU A 557 -31.59 1.25 26.52
CA GLU A 557 -32.86 0.83 27.11
C GLU A 557 -33.82 0.11 26.14
N SER A 558 -33.54 0.15 24.84
CA SER A 558 -34.37 -0.49 23.81
C SER A 558 -34.31 -2.02 23.89
N SER A 559 -35.43 -2.67 23.55
CA SER A 559 -35.51 -4.14 23.47
C SER A 559 -34.52 -4.72 22.47
N ASP A 560 -34.35 -4.02 21.35
CA ASP A 560 -33.58 -4.50 20.21
C ASP A 560 -32.09 -4.50 20.54
N PHE A 561 -31.60 -3.42 21.16
CA PHE A 561 -30.24 -3.35 21.68
C PHE A 561 -29.99 -4.44 22.74
N LYS A 562 -30.90 -4.55 23.74
CA LYS A 562 -30.79 -5.55 24.81
C LYS A 562 -30.77 -6.98 24.27
N THR A 563 -31.43 -7.24 23.15
CA THR A 563 -31.44 -8.54 22.47
C THR A 563 -30.19 -8.76 21.62
N ALA A 564 -29.70 -7.72 20.95
CA ALA A 564 -28.51 -7.79 20.12
C ALA A 564 -27.22 -8.08 20.91
N VAL A 565 -27.14 -7.60 22.16
CA VAL A 565 -25.96 -7.80 23.03
C VAL A 565 -26.09 -9.00 23.98
N GLN A 566 -27.19 -9.76 23.94
CA GLN A 566 -27.36 -11.01 24.70
C GLN A 566 -26.52 -12.14 24.14
#